data_AF-A0A8J1XXM6-F1
#
_entry.id   AF-A0A8J1XXM6-F1
#
_cell.length_a   1.000
_cell.length_b   1.000
_cell.length_c   1.000
_cell.angle_alpha   90.00
_cell.angle_beta   90.00
_cell.angle_gamma   90.00
#
_symmetry.space_group_name_H-M   'P 1'
#
loop_
_entity.id
_entity.type
_entity.pdbx_description
1 polymer ?
#
loop_
_entity_poly.entity_id
_entity_poly.type
_entity_poly.pdbx_seq_one_letter_code
_entity_poly.pdbx_strand_id
1 'polypeptide(L)'
;QTKSTKVGFFKQVKKSFPMFPFHEEKVRWDDYGEIIRLEDYTSAEPAILEEETSKQQPIKPQKEKEPEEETVQEVKTIPTKCIVDSVNLKINANIMFIDFEGRSDGESMRKILSQIKPRELIVVHGSPEATKSLADYCEHSGIVSGKIHTPMLNEMLDCTKEGSIFQVRLQDSVMSALTFSKTKDAEMAWIQAAIDKSVAKTDTSARQDEGNSKDDDREDKMAVDDQLTDQTPTLVALSNQMEQCAGHEAVFIGELKLSDFKLALIKAGVQAEFAGGVLICNGTIAIKKNEAGKIQIEGALSHDYYQVRELLYEQFAIV
;
A
#
# COMPACT_ATOMS: atom_id res chain seq x y z
N GLN A 1 -36.81 24.49 46.70
CA GLN A 1 -36.72 25.26 45.45
C GLN A 1 -35.31 25.16 44.89
N THR A 2 -35.22 24.48 43.73
CA THR A 2 -34.29 24.68 42.60
C THR A 2 -32.77 24.84 42.84
N LYS A 3 -32.04 23.74 42.65
CA LYS A 3 -30.67 23.75 42.10
C LYS A 3 -30.74 23.53 40.58
N SER A 4 -30.06 24.40 39.85
CA SER A 4 -29.88 24.37 38.39
C SER A 4 -28.55 23.70 38.06
N THR A 5 -28.57 22.67 37.21
CA THR A 5 -27.39 22.24 36.45
C THR A 5 -27.83 21.73 35.08
N LYS A 6 -27.41 22.45 34.03
CA LYS A 6 -27.63 22.14 32.61
C LYS A 6 -26.84 20.89 32.22
N VAL A 7 -27.50 19.93 31.57
CA VAL A 7 -26.84 18.83 30.84
C VAL A 7 -27.17 18.99 29.36
N GLY A 8 -26.11 19.04 28.54
CA GLY A 8 -26.18 19.27 27.09
C GLY A 8 -26.95 18.18 26.36
N PHE A 9 -27.89 18.62 25.52
CA PHE A 9 -28.79 17.80 24.73
C PHE A 9 -28.34 17.84 23.26
N PHE A 10 -27.34 17.03 22.89
CA PHE A 10 -27.03 16.75 21.48
C PHE A 10 -26.86 15.25 21.30
N LYS A 11 -27.96 14.58 20.92
CA LYS A 11 -27.89 13.26 20.29
C LYS A 11 -27.39 13.45 18.86
N GLN A 12 -26.21 12.93 18.55
CA GLN A 12 -25.80 12.73 17.15
C GLN A 12 -26.74 11.69 16.52
N VAL A 13 -27.64 12.16 15.66
CA VAL A 13 -28.48 11.29 14.83
C VAL A 13 -27.62 10.85 13.64
N LYS A 14 -27.12 9.60 13.67
CA LYS A 14 -26.59 8.95 12.46
C LYS A 14 -27.75 8.82 11.47
N LYS A 15 -27.62 9.43 10.30
CA LYS A 15 -28.59 9.27 9.20
C LYS A 15 -28.56 7.80 8.76
N SER A 16 -29.51 6.98 9.21
CA SER A 16 -29.75 5.66 8.65
C SER A 16 -30.58 5.83 7.39
N PHE A 17 -30.03 5.45 6.24
CA PHE A 17 -30.81 5.26 5.03
C PHE A 17 -31.81 4.13 5.25
N PRO A 18 -32.99 4.14 4.59
CA PRO A 18 -33.94 3.04 4.69
C PRO A 18 -33.30 1.76 4.13
N MET A 19 -32.86 0.89 5.02
CA MET A 19 -32.50 -0.49 4.70
C MET A 19 -33.74 -1.35 4.90
N PHE A 20 -33.96 -2.31 4.01
CA PHE A 20 -34.94 -3.37 4.21
C PHE A 20 -34.64 -4.06 5.56
N PRO A 21 -35.63 -4.38 6.40
CA PRO A 21 -35.39 -5.01 7.70
C PRO A 21 -34.88 -6.44 7.48
N PHE A 22 -33.57 -6.56 7.29
CA PHE A 22 -32.84 -7.81 7.22
C PHE A 22 -32.14 -7.99 8.57
N HIS A 23 -32.59 -8.95 9.36
CA HIS A 23 -31.86 -9.38 10.56
C HIS A 23 -30.84 -10.40 10.10
N GLU A 24 -29.56 -10.01 10.10
CA GLU A 24 -28.46 -10.93 9.84
C GLU A 24 -28.33 -11.89 11.03
N GLU A 25 -28.63 -13.16 10.81
CA GLU A 25 -28.47 -14.19 11.84
C GLU A 25 -26.98 -14.39 12.12
N LYS A 26 -26.61 -14.20 13.39
CA LYS A 26 -25.22 -14.39 13.83
C LYS A 26 -24.92 -15.88 13.92
N VAL A 27 -24.28 -16.39 12.87
CA VAL A 27 -23.73 -17.75 12.83
C VAL A 27 -22.60 -17.88 13.86
N ARG A 28 -22.62 -18.95 14.66
CA ARG A 28 -21.52 -19.28 15.58
C ARG A 28 -20.62 -20.31 14.92
N TRP A 29 -19.31 -20.12 15.07
CA TRP A 29 -18.26 -20.94 14.43
C TRP A 29 -17.39 -21.60 15.50
N ASP A 30 -17.03 -22.87 15.31
CA ASP A 30 -16.05 -23.61 16.09
C ASP A 30 -14.86 -24.06 15.22
N ASP A 31 -13.87 -24.76 15.80
CA ASP A 31 -12.65 -25.18 15.10
C ASP A 31 -12.90 -26.13 13.92
N TYR A 32 -14.13 -26.65 13.76
CA TYR A 32 -14.54 -27.54 12.69
C TYR A 32 -15.59 -26.95 11.73
N GLY A 33 -16.06 -25.72 11.97
CA GLY A 33 -16.95 -25.01 11.04
C GLY A 33 -18.10 -24.26 11.72
N GLU A 34 -19.15 -24.00 10.95
CA GLU A 34 -20.42 -23.50 11.47
C GLU A 34 -21.07 -24.52 12.41
N ILE A 35 -21.52 -24.07 13.59
CA ILE A 35 -22.21 -24.91 14.56
C ILE A 35 -23.61 -25.24 14.01
N ILE A 36 -23.75 -26.47 13.51
CA ILE A 36 -25.00 -26.99 12.95
C ILE A 36 -26.04 -27.16 14.07
N ARG A 37 -27.18 -26.48 13.97
CA ARG A 37 -28.33 -26.71 14.85
C ARG A 37 -29.10 -27.92 14.35
N LEU A 38 -29.10 -29.02 15.10
CA LEU A 38 -29.80 -30.25 14.70
C LEU A 38 -31.32 -30.06 14.50
N GLU A 39 -31.89 -29.03 15.12
CA GLU A 39 -33.30 -28.64 15.01
C GLU A 39 -33.68 -28.27 13.57
N ASP A 40 -32.78 -27.65 12.81
CA ASP A 40 -33.02 -27.20 11.42
C ASP A 40 -33.00 -28.35 10.41
N TYR A 41 -32.55 -29.55 10.83
CA TYR A 41 -32.39 -30.73 9.98
C TYR A 41 -33.25 -31.93 10.42
N THR A 42 -33.99 -31.82 11.53
CA THR A 42 -34.86 -32.89 12.00
C THR A 42 -36.23 -32.78 11.30
N SER A 43 -36.37 -33.47 10.17
CA SER A 43 -37.68 -33.59 9.50
C SER A 43 -38.61 -34.45 10.36
N ALA A 44 -39.77 -33.91 10.74
CA ALA A 44 -40.82 -34.69 11.40
C ALA A 44 -41.37 -35.73 10.39
N GLU A 45 -41.03 -37.00 10.58
CA GLU A 45 -41.69 -38.10 9.87
C GLU A 45 -43.18 -38.17 10.30
N PRO A 46 -44.14 -38.16 9.36
CA PRO A 46 -45.53 -38.37 9.72
C PRO A 46 -45.80 -39.86 9.88
N ALA A 47 -46.08 -40.29 11.11
CA ALA A 47 -46.66 -41.59 11.39
C ALA A 47 -48.09 -41.64 10.82
N ILE A 48 -48.31 -42.56 9.87
CA ILE A 48 -49.62 -42.93 9.33
C ILE A 48 -50.34 -43.81 10.36
N LEU A 49 -51.60 -43.52 10.71
CA LEU A 49 -52.70 -44.49 10.99
C LEU A 49 -54.03 -43.80 11.39
N GLU A 50 -55.01 -43.96 10.48
CA GLU A 50 -56.48 -44.13 10.52
C GLU A 50 -57.41 -43.73 11.72
N GLU A 51 -58.51 -43.05 11.32
CA GLU A 51 -59.95 -43.21 11.65
C GLU A 51 -60.68 -42.52 12.85
N GLU A 52 -61.65 -41.68 12.45
CA GLU A 52 -63.09 -41.57 12.84
C GLU A 52 -63.58 -40.94 14.18
N THR A 53 -64.28 -39.81 14.00
CA THR A 53 -65.54 -39.33 14.66
C THR A 53 -65.60 -38.92 16.15
N SER A 54 -65.91 -37.63 16.41
CA SER A 54 -67.21 -37.17 16.97
C SER A 54 -67.17 -35.76 17.60
N LYS A 55 -68.32 -35.08 17.50
CA LYS A 55 -68.63 -33.67 17.81
C LYS A 55 -68.42 -33.26 19.28
N GLN A 56 -67.95 -32.02 19.53
CA GLN A 56 -68.65 -30.95 20.30
C GLN A 56 -67.77 -29.68 20.46
N GLN A 57 -68.39 -28.50 20.30
CA GLN A 57 -67.84 -27.13 20.52
C GLN A 57 -67.95 -26.70 22.00
N PRO A 58 -67.56 -25.48 22.42
CA PRO A 58 -66.38 -24.63 22.11
C PRO A 58 -65.66 -24.15 23.41
N ILE A 59 -64.53 -23.43 23.32
CA ILE A 59 -64.15 -22.24 24.14
C ILE A 59 -62.78 -21.72 23.63
N LYS A 60 -62.72 -20.44 23.25
CA LYS A 60 -61.49 -19.69 22.91
C LYS A 60 -60.81 -19.22 24.22
N PRO A 61 -59.46 -19.17 24.30
CA PRO A 61 -58.79 -17.93 23.91
C PRO A 61 -57.43 -18.11 23.19
N GLN A 62 -57.26 -17.30 22.15
CA GLN A 62 -56.02 -16.67 21.67
C GLN A 62 -54.76 -17.55 21.58
N LYS A 63 -54.50 -18.08 20.38
CA LYS A 63 -53.17 -18.51 19.95
C LYS A 63 -52.68 -17.62 18.81
N GLU A 64 -51.40 -17.29 18.91
CA GLU A 64 -50.59 -16.53 18.00
C GLU A 64 -50.69 -17.09 16.58
N LYS A 65 -50.59 -16.20 15.59
CA LYS A 65 -50.56 -16.58 14.17
C LYS A 65 -49.28 -17.37 13.92
N GLU A 66 -49.41 -18.68 13.79
CA GLU A 66 -48.40 -19.53 13.16
C GLU A 66 -48.18 -19.01 11.72
N PRO A 67 -46.93 -18.96 11.24
CA PRO A 67 -46.64 -18.58 9.87
C PRO A 67 -47.29 -19.61 8.94
N GLU A 68 -47.98 -19.14 7.91
CA GLU A 68 -48.48 -19.99 6.82
C GLU A 68 -47.27 -20.74 6.24
N GLU A 69 -47.21 -22.05 6.48
CA GLU A 69 -46.28 -22.93 5.78
C GLU A 69 -46.59 -22.81 4.28
N GLU A 70 -45.75 -22.07 3.56
CA GLU A 70 -45.70 -22.12 2.11
C GLU A 70 -45.39 -23.57 1.74
N THR A 71 -46.45 -24.33 1.45
CA THR A 71 -46.35 -25.64 0.81
C THR A 71 -45.44 -25.48 -0.40
N VAL A 72 -44.21 -25.99 -0.28
CA VAL A 72 -43.28 -26.14 -1.40
C VAL A 72 -43.97 -27.10 -2.35
N GLN A 73 -44.68 -26.56 -3.34
CA GLN A 73 -45.21 -27.34 -4.43
C GLN A 73 -44.01 -27.94 -5.15
N GLU A 74 -43.80 -29.25 -4.98
CA GLU A 74 -42.83 -29.99 -5.77
C GLU A 74 -43.13 -29.75 -7.26
N VAL A 75 -42.32 -28.88 -7.89
CA VAL A 75 -42.44 -28.58 -9.31
C VAL A 75 -41.99 -29.84 -10.06
N LYS A 76 -42.96 -30.69 -10.42
CA LYS A 76 -42.71 -31.80 -11.35
C LYS A 76 -42.12 -31.24 -12.64
N THR A 77 -40.86 -31.56 -12.90
CA THR A 77 -40.13 -31.08 -14.09
C THR A 77 -40.66 -31.81 -15.33
N ILE A 78 -41.61 -31.18 -16.01
CA ILE A 78 -42.10 -31.65 -17.31
C ILE A 78 -41.01 -31.36 -18.37
N PRO A 79 -40.74 -32.27 -19.32
CA PRO A 79 -39.77 -32.02 -20.37
C PRO A 79 -40.19 -30.84 -21.25
N THR A 80 -39.31 -29.85 -21.40
CA THR A 80 -39.52 -28.66 -22.23
C THR A 80 -38.68 -28.69 -23.50
N LYS A 81 -39.12 -27.96 -24.54
CA LYS A 81 -38.40 -27.77 -25.80
C LYS A 81 -38.10 -26.29 -25.98
N CYS A 82 -36.85 -25.95 -26.26
CA CYS A 82 -36.46 -24.58 -26.59
C CYS A 82 -37.03 -24.17 -27.97
N ILE A 83 -37.70 -23.02 -28.03
CA ILE A 83 -38.20 -22.41 -29.25
C ILE A 83 -37.64 -20.99 -29.29
N VAL A 84 -37.04 -20.62 -30.42
CA VAL A 84 -36.51 -19.27 -30.66
C VAL A 84 -37.37 -18.65 -31.76
N ASP A 85 -37.94 -17.48 -31.49
CA ASP A 85 -38.75 -16.73 -32.44
C ASP A 85 -38.31 -15.26 -32.45
N SER A 86 -38.40 -14.62 -33.61
CA SER A 86 -37.98 -13.22 -33.80
C SER A 86 -39.20 -12.33 -33.96
N VAL A 87 -39.45 -11.46 -32.98
CA VAL A 87 -40.63 -10.60 -32.94
C VAL A 87 -40.22 -9.13 -32.94
N ASN A 88 -40.86 -8.33 -33.79
CA ASN A 88 -40.69 -6.88 -33.80
C ASN A 88 -41.55 -6.24 -32.71
N LEU A 89 -40.90 -5.65 -31.70
CA LEU A 89 -41.56 -4.96 -30.59
C LEU A 89 -41.50 -3.45 -30.78
N LYS A 90 -42.64 -2.77 -30.63
CA LYS A 90 -42.71 -1.30 -30.58
C LYS A 90 -42.53 -0.85 -29.13
N ILE A 91 -41.31 -0.48 -28.76
CA ILE A 91 -40.97 -0.06 -27.39
C ILE A 91 -41.46 1.38 -27.17
N ASN A 92 -42.59 1.52 -26.44
CA ASN A 92 -43.13 2.81 -25.99
C ASN A 92 -42.74 3.07 -24.52
N ALA A 93 -41.44 3.06 -24.22
CA ALA A 93 -40.92 3.31 -22.88
C ALA A 93 -39.82 4.38 -22.93
N ASN A 94 -39.65 5.12 -21.83
CA ASN A 94 -38.53 6.04 -21.68
C ASN A 94 -37.30 5.27 -21.22
N ILE A 95 -36.30 5.14 -22.10
CA ILE A 95 -35.07 4.41 -21.84
C ILE A 95 -34.05 5.40 -21.29
N MET A 96 -33.65 5.21 -20.03
CA MET A 96 -32.59 5.97 -19.39
C MET A 96 -31.51 5.02 -18.90
N PHE A 97 -30.26 5.34 -19.22
CA PHE A 97 -29.10 4.62 -18.73
C PHE A 97 -28.63 5.24 -17.42
N ILE A 98 -28.53 4.44 -16.37
CA ILE A 98 -27.90 4.82 -15.10
C ILE A 98 -26.73 3.88 -14.88
N ASP A 99 -25.54 4.45 -14.71
CA ASP A 99 -24.33 3.69 -14.51
C ASP A 99 -24.19 3.24 -13.04
N PHE A 100 -24.08 1.93 -12.84
CA PHE A 100 -23.82 1.28 -11.55
C PHE A 100 -22.64 0.29 -11.65
N GLU A 101 -21.72 0.49 -12.60
CA GLU A 101 -20.62 -0.45 -12.84
C GLU A 101 -19.51 -0.43 -11.77
N GLY A 102 -19.52 0.57 -10.88
CA GLY A 102 -18.61 0.65 -9.72
C GLY A 102 -17.12 0.81 -10.08
N ARG A 103 -16.81 1.31 -11.28
CA ARG A 103 -15.43 1.52 -11.74
C ARG A 103 -14.85 2.84 -11.27
N SER A 104 -13.52 2.88 -11.22
CA SER A 104 -12.79 4.12 -10.98
C SER A 104 -12.94 5.06 -12.17
N ASP A 105 -13.28 6.31 -11.89
CA ASP A 105 -13.36 7.36 -12.90
C ASP A 105 -11.97 7.85 -13.32
N GLY A 106 -11.93 8.63 -14.40
CA GLY A 106 -10.68 9.15 -14.95
C GLY A 106 -9.93 10.09 -13.99
N GLU A 107 -10.62 10.85 -13.14
CA GLU A 107 -9.96 11.75 -12.18
C GLU A 107 -9.33 10.95 -11.04
N SER A 108 -10.06 9.97 -10.49
CA SER A 108 -9.50 9.05 -9.48
C SER A 108 -8.30 8.29 -10.00
N MET A 109 -8.35 7.76 -11.22
CA MET A 109 -7.22 7.07 -11.85
C MET A 109 -5.99 7.99 -11.96
N ARG A 110 -6.16 9.24 -12.39
CA ARG A 110 -5.06 10.23 -12.46
C ARG A 110 -4.47 10.51 -11.08
N LYS A 111 -5.31 10.61 -10.06
CA LYS A 111 -4.88 10.83 -8.67
C LYS A 111 -4.09 9.65 -8.13
N ILE A 112 -4.55 8.42 -8.37
CA ILE A 112 -3.87 7.18 -7.99
C ILE A 112 -2.49 7.12 -8.65
N LEU A 113 -2.42 7.36 -9.96
CA LEU A 113 -1.15 7.37 -10.70
C LEU A 113 -0.18 8.43 -10.17
N SER A 114 -0.67 9.63 -9.85
CA SER A 114 0.14 10.72 -9.31
C SER A 114 0.77 10.39 -7.95
N GLN A 115 0.11 9.54 -7.15
CA GLN A 115 0.62 9.09 -5.86
C GLN A 115 1.60 7.91 -5.98
N ILE A 116 1.31 6.96 -6.87
CA ILE A 116 2.14 5.76 -7.06
C ILE A 116 3.46 6.10 -7.76
N LYS A 117 3.44 7.00 -8.75
CA LYS A 117 4.58 7.33 -9.62
C LYS A 117 5.29 6.07 -10.17
N PRO A 118 4.58 5.25 -10.97
CA PRO A 118 5.13 4.00 -11.45
C PRO A 118 6.34 4.22 -12.35
N ARG A 119 7.31 3.29 -12.31
CA ARG A 119 8.50 3.35 -13.18
C ARG A 119 8.14 3.07 -14.63
N GLU A 120 7.24 2.15 -14.89
CA GLU A 120 6.68 1.88 -16.23
C GLU A 120 5.18 1.64 -16.10
N LEU A 121 4.42 1.98 -17.14
CA LEU A 121 2.97 1.89 -17.15
C LEU A 121 2.49 1.17 -18.42
N ILE A 122 1.62 0.18 -18.25
CA ILE A 122 0.93 -0.48 -19.35
C ILE A 122 -0.57 -0.23 -19.19
N VAL A 123 -1.20 0.36 -20.21
CA VAL A 123 -2.63 0.66 -20.20
C VAL A 123 -3.35 -0.32 -21.12
N VAL A 124 -4.25 -1.11 -20.54
CA VAL A 124 -5.02 -2.17 -21.22
C VAL A 124 -6.51 -2.00 -20.95
N HIS A 125 -7.35 -2.75 -21.68
CA HIS A 125 -8.80 -2.80 -21.45
C HIS A 125 -9.50 -1.43 -21.47
N GLY A 126 -9.25 -0.63 -22.52
CA GLY A 126 -9.93 0.63 -22.79
C GLY A 126 -10.22 0.80 -24.27
N SER A 127 -11.15 1.70 -24.59
CA SER A 127 -11.28 2.16 -25.98
C SER A 127 -9.94 2.78 -26.43
N PRO A 128 -9.58 2.69 -27.71
CA PRO A 128 -8.31 3.23 -28.19
C PRO A 128 -8.16 4.74 -27.91
N GLU A 129 -9.26 5.47 -27.92
CA GLU A 129 -9.31 6.89 -27.57
C GLU A 129 -9.05 7.13 -26.08
N ALA A 130 -9.67 6.35 -25.19
CA ALA A 130 -9.51 6.49 -23.75
C ALA A 130 -8.08 6.10 -23.29
N THR A 131 -7.56 4.98 -23.82
CA THR A 131 -6.21 4.50 -23.54
C THR A 131 -5.16 5.53 -23.96
N LYS A 132 -5.33 6.13 -25.14
CA LYS A 132 -4.44 7.19 -25.64
C LYS A 132 -4.52 8.45 -24.79
N SER A 133 -5.73 8.89 -24.44
CA SER A 133 -5.93 10.08 -23.60
C SER A 133 -5.26 9.94 -22.22
N LEU A 134 -5.31 8.75 -21.61
CA LEU A 134 -4.62 8.48 -20.36
C LEU A 134 -3.10 8.44 -20.52
N ALA A 135 -2.60 7.83 -21.60
CA ALA A 135 -1.18 7.77 -21.90
C ALA A 135 -0.60 9.19 -22.12
N ASP A 136 -1.26 10.01 -22.94
CA ASP A 136 -0.86 11.39 -23.21
C ASP A 136 -0.83 12.20 -21.90
N TYR A 137 -1.83 12.04 -21.02
CA TYR A 137 -1.83 12.70 -19.72
C TYR A 137 -0.65 12.29 -18.83
N CYS A 138 -0.32 11.00 -18.79
CA CYS A 138 0.78 10.47 -17.99
C CYS A 138 2.14 10.96 -18.48
N GLU A 139 2.29 11.12 -19.80
CA GLU A 139 3.49 11.68 -20.43
C GLU A 139 3.64 13.18 -20.13
N HIS A 140 2.59 13.98 -20.34
CA HIS A 140 2.63 15.43 -20.09
C HIS A 140 2.79 15.78 -18.60
N SER A 141 2.19 14.98 -17.72
CA SER A 141 2.27 15.22 -16.27
C SER A 141 3.57 14.69 -15.66
N GLY A 142 4.41 13.97 -16.42
CA GLY A 142 5.66 13.40 -15.95
C GLY A 142 5.49 12.45 -14.75
N ILE A 143 4.33 11.79 -14.65
CA ILE A 143 4.00 10.90 -13.52
C ILE A 143 4.78 9.58 -13.63
N VAL A 144 5.06 9.15 -14.85
CA VAL A 144 5.77 7.91 -15.16
C VAL A 144 7.22 8.25 -15.47
N SER A 145 8.16 7.68 -14.71
CA SER A 145 9.60 7.94 -14.90
C SER A 145 10.19 7.20 -16.11
N GLY A 146 9.50 6.18 -16.62
CA GLY A 146 9.92 5.35 -17.74
C GLY A 146 8.89 5.32 -18.88
N LYS A 147 8.80 4.18 -19.58
CA LYS A 147 7.98 4.06 -20.79
C LYS A 147 6.51 3.76 -20.47
N ILE A 148 5.63 4.29 -21.32
CA ILE A 148 4.19 4.01 -21.31
C ILE A 148 3.88 3.12 -22.52
N HIS A 149 3.20 2.00 -22.28
CA HIS A 149 2.82 1.03 -23.31
C HIS A 149 1.30 0.93 -23.43
N THR A 150 0.80 0.92 -24.67
CA THR A 150 -0.63 0.78 -24.98
C THR A 150 -0.81 -0.34 -26.01
N PRO A 151 -0.67 -1.62 -25.61
CA PRO A 151 -0.65 -2.73 -26.55
C PRO A 151 -2.01 -2.96 -27.21
N MET A 152 -1.99 -3.40 -28.46
CA MET A 152 -3.18 -3.90 -29.16
C MET A 152 -3.46 -5.37 -28.82
N LEU A 153 -4.65 -5.85 -29.18
CA LEU A 153 -4.99 -7.27 -29.07
C LEU A 153 -3.93 -8.13 -29.78
N ASN A 154 -3.43 -9.14 -29.07
CA ASN A 154 -2.36 -10.05 -29.49
C ASN A 154 -0.96 -9.43 -29.67
N GLU A 155 -0.71 -8.22 -29.15
CA GLU A 155 0.64 -7.67 -29.08
C GLU A 155 1.39 -8.21 -27.86
N MET A 156 2.60 -8.74 -28.06
CA MET A 156 3.46 -9.18 -26.97
C MET A 156 4.41 -8.06 -26.55
N LEU A 157 4.39 -7.71 -25.27
CA LEU A 157 5.30 -6.74 -24.67
C LEU A 157 6.29 -7.45 -23.74
N ASP A 158 7.58 -7.21 -23.96
CA ASP A 158 8.60 -7.66 -23.03
C ASP A 158 8.65 -6.73 -21.81
N CYS A 159 8.17 -7.26 -20.69
CA CYS A 159 8.15 -6.57 -19.40
C CYS A 159 9.35 -6.94 -18.52
N THR A 160 10.29 -7.74 -19.04
CA THR A 160 11.44 -8.21 -18.28
C THR A 160 12.39 -7.05 -18.04
N LYS A 161 12.62 -6.72 -16.77
CA LYS A 161 13.68 -5.78 -16.38
C LYS A 161 14.69 -6.55 -15.56
N GLU A 162 15.82 -6.84 -16.18
CA GLU A 162 16.99 -7.36 -15.47
C GLU A 162 17.60 -6.23 -14.64
N GLY A 163 17.04 -6.00 -13.44
CA GLY A 163 17.84 -5.50 -12.35
C GLY A 163 18.59 -6.69 -11.79
N SER A 164 19.90 -6.79 -12.02
CA SER A 164 20.72 -7.78 -11.33
C SER A 164 20.81 -7.40 -9.85
N ILE A 165 19.78 -7.76 -9.09
CA ILE A 165 19.70 -7.55 -7.65
C ILE A 165 20.44 -8.71 -7.01
N PHE A 166 21.63 -8.42 -6.49
CA PHE A 166 22.41 -9.37 -5.72
C PHE A 166 22.29 -9.02 -4.24
N GLN A 167 22.02 -10.03 -3.41
CA GLN A 167 22.11 -9.88 -1.97
C GLN A 167 23.57 -10.03 -1.55
N VAL A 168 24.10 -9.05 -0.83
CA VAL A 168 25.48 -9.05 -0.34
C VAL A 168 25.46 -8.70 1.14
N ARG A 169 26.25 -9.39 1.96
CA ARG A 169 26.38 -9.13 3.40
C ARG A 169 27.54 -8.17 3.66
N LEU A 170 27.30 -7.10 4.41
CA LEU A 170 28.35 -6.20 4.85
C LEU A 170 29.06 -6.79 6.09
N GLN A 171 30.40 -6.85 6.09
CA GLN A 171 31.16 -7.28 7.27
C GLN A 171 31.19 -6.17 8.34
N ASP A 172 31.15 -6.53 9.62
CA ASP A 172 31.17 -5.60 10.75
C ASP A 172 32.35 -4.63 10.74
N SER A 173 33.51 -5.07 10.22
CA SER A 173 34.70 -4.22 10.05
C SER A 173 34.48 -3.08 9.06
N VAL A 174 33.76 -3.33 7.97
CA VAL A 174 33.39 -2.30 6.98
C VAL A 174 32.33 -1.39 7.56
N MET A 175 31.28 -1.96 8.17
CA MET A 175 30.21 -1.19 8.81
C MET A 175 30.76 -0.20 9.85
N SER A 176 31.71 -0.65 10.66
CA SER A 176 32.34 0.19 11.70
C SER A 176 33.24 1.30 11.11
N ALA A 177 33.72 1.16 9.88
CA ALA A 177 34.54 2.16 9.20
C ALA A 177 33.70 3.22 8.44
N LEU A 178 32.38 3.02 8.31
CA LEU A 178 31.50 3.94 7.58
C LEU A 178 31.27 5.22 8.39
N THR A 179 31.41 6.36 7.72
CA THR A 179 31.03 7.67 8.26
C THR A 179 29.64 8.02 7.73
N PHE A 180 28.64 7.93 8.58
CA PHE A 180 27.26 8.25 8.23
C PHE A 180 26.99 9.76 8.32
N SER A 181 26.47 10.31 7.22
CA SER A 181 25.94 11.67 7.13
C SER A 181 24.42 11.61 7.20
N LYS A 182 23.84 12.26 8.21
CA LYS A 182 22.40 12.20 8.47
C LYS A 182 21.65 13.18 7.56
N THR A 183 20.80 12.64 6.70
CA THR A 183 19.79 13.38 5.92
C THR A 183 18.45 13.34 6.67
N LYS A 184 17.48 14.16 6.25
CA LYS A 184 16.16 14.28 6.91
C LYS A 184 15.47 12.93 7.17
N ASP A 185 15.53 12.01 6.20
CA ASP A 185 14.81 10.72 6.25
C ASP A 185 15.73 9.49 6.24
N ALA A 186 17.03 9.66 5.98
CA ALA A 186 17.97 8.55 5.83
C ALA A 186 19.41 8.95 6.22
N GLU A 187 20.22 7.99 6.61
CA GLU A 187 21.65 8.15 6.82
C GLU A 187 22.39 7.61 5.60
N MET A 188 23.43 8.33 5.15
CA MET A 188 24.15 8.00 3.93
C MET A 188 25.65 7.96 4.17
N ALA A 189 26.33 7.03 3.52
CA ALA A 189 27.79 6.86 3.61
C ALA A 189 28.32 6.34 2.28
N TRP A 190 29.54 6.75 1.91
CA TRP A 190 30.28 6.13 0.82
C TRP A 190 30.82 4.78 1.28
N ILE A 191 30.56 3.73 0.50
CA ILE A 191 31.09 2.39 0.75
C ILE A 191 31.99 2.01 -0.42
N GLN A 192 33.24 1.67 -0.12
CA GLN A 192 34.14 0.99 -1.03
C GLN A 192 34.64 -0.28 -0.33
N ALA A 193 34.36 -1.43 -0.93
CA ALA A 193 34.68 -2.73 -0.37
C ALA A 193 34.99 -3.73 -1.49
N ALA A 194 35.84 -4.71 -1.20
CA ALA A 194 36.06 -5.85 -2.06
C ALA A 194 34.98 -6.91 -1.81
N ILE A 195 34.49 -7.54 -2.87
CA ILE A 195 33.56 -8.66 -2.76
C ILE A 195 34.37 -9.93 -2.51
N ASP A 196 34.20 -10.54 -1.35
CA ASP A 196 34.68 -11.88 -1.08
C ASP A 196 33.54 -12.88 -1.32
N LYS A 197 33.80 -13.84 -2.20
CA LYS A 197 32.88 -14.95 -2.50
C LYS A 197 33.19 -16.19 -1.65
N SER A 198 34.18 -16.10 -0.76
CA SER A 198 34.50 -17.17 0.16
C SER A 198 33.42 -17.28 1.24
N VAL A 199 32.99 -18.53 1.50
CA VAL A 199 31.87 -18.85 2.38
C VAL A 199 32.17 -18.34 3.80
N ALA A 200 31.54 -17.23 4.20
CA ALA A 200 31.47 -16.87 5.61
C ALA A 200 30.47 -17.80 6.31
N LYS A 201 30.91 -19.03 6.63
CA LYS A 201 30.29 -19.81 7.71
C LYS A 201 30.54 -19.04 8.99
N THR A 202 29.56 -18.25 9.41
CA THR A 202 29.57 -17.62 10.72
C THR A 202 28.21 -17.78 11.36
N ASP A 203 28.26 -18.32 12.58
CA ASP A 203 27.15 -18.73 13.42
C ASP A 203 26.22 -17.57 13.75
N THR A 204 25.18 -17.35 12.94
CA THR A 204 23.97 -16.71 13.44
C THR A 204 23.03 -17.79 13.93
N SER A 205 23.34 -18.31 15.11
CA SER A 205 22.34 -18.92 15.98
C SER A 205 21.38 -17.82 16.43
N ALA A 206 20.47 -17.44 15.52
CA ALA A 206 19.18 -16.94 15.93
C ALA A 206 18.54 -18.08 16.74
N ARG A 207 18.61 -17.96 18.07
CA ARG A 207 17.89 -18.82 19.01
C ARG A 207 16.42 -18.79 18.58
N GLN A 208 15.98 -19.82 17.87
CA GLN A 208 14.58 -20.20 17.90
C GLN A 208 14.31 -20.61 19.34
N ASP A 209 13.40 -19.87 19.95
CA ASP A 209 12.87 -20.12 21.28
C ASP A 209 12.20 -21.49 21.24
N GLU A 210 12.90 -22.52 21.73
CA GLU A 210 12.36 -23.88 21.83
C GLU A 210 11.29 -23.91 22.93
N GLY A 211 10.05 -23.73 22.50
CA GLY A 211 8.87 -24.19 23.23
C GLY A 211 8.89 -25.71 23.33
N ASN A 212 9.35 -26.19 24.48
CA ASN A 212 9.31 -27.56 24.98
C ASN A 212 8.00 -28.30 24.62
N SER A 213 8.10 -29.36 23.82
CA SER A 213 7.12 -30.46 23.76
C SER A 213 7.86 -31.74 23.35
N LYS A 214 8.05 -32.63 24.32
CA LYS A 214 8.43 -34.03 24.08
C LYS A 214 7.23 -34.72 23.42
N ASP A 215 7.46 -35.47 22.36
CA ASP A 215 6.91 -36.82 22.18
C ASP A 215 7.58 -37.56 21.02
N ASP A 216 7.57 -38.87 21.17
CA ASP A 216 8.35 -39.92 20.53
C ASP A 216 8.03 -40.22 19.04
N ASP A 217 8.97 -40.95 18.44
CA ASP A 217 8.80 -42.00 17.42
C ASP A 217 8.82 -41.71 15.89
N ARG A 218 9.80 -42.38 15.25
CA ARG A 218 9.85 -43.02 13.90
C ARG A 218 10.69 -42.38 12.77
N GLU A 219 11.84 -43.02 12.59
CA GLU A 219 12.49 -43.58 11.38
C GLU A 219 12.41 -42.89 10.01
N ASP A 220 13.59 -42.91 9.36
CA ASP A 220 13.91 -42.72 7.95
C ASP A 220 13.75 -41.33 7.33
N LYS A 221 14.86 -40.57 7.36
CA LYS A 221 15.16 -39.59 6.31
C LYS A 221 16.52 -39.90 5.68
N MET A 222 16.43 -40.49 4.49
CA MET A 222 17.48 -40.55 3.49
C MET A 222 18.13 -39.17 3.33
N ALA A 223 19.45 -39.17 3.32
CA ALA A 223 20.27 -38.02 2.95
C ALA A 223 19.90 -37.55 1.54
N VAL A 224 19.15 -36.46 1.46
CA VAL A 224 19.00 -35.68 0.23
C VAL A 224 20.04 -34.58 0.32
N ASP A 225 20.98 -34.65 -0.62
CA ASP A 225 22.10 -33.75 -0.83
C ASP A 225 21.58 -32.33 -1.15
N ASP A 226 21.36 -31.52 -0.11
CA ASP A 226 20.96 -30.12 -0.23
C ASP A 226 22.23 -29.23 -0.31
N GLN A 227 22.95 -29.35 -1.43
CA GLN A 227 24.18 -28.62 -1.74
C GLN A 227 23.96 -27.35 -2.59
N LEU A 228 22.78 -26.73 -2.54
CA LEU A 228 22.65 -25.30 -2.84
C LEU A 228 22.61 -24.52 -1.54
N THR A 229 23.74 -24.52 -0.81
CA THR A 229 23.93 -23.46 0.18
C THR A 229 23.91 -22.13 -0.55
N ASP A 230 22.93 -21.30 -0.22
CA ASP A 230 22.73 -19.96 -0.74
C ASP A 230 23.91 -19.08 -0.28
N GLN A 231 25.03 -19.16 -1.01
CA GLN A 231 26.28 -18.49 -0.66
C GLN A 231 26.11 -16.99 -0.90
N THR A 232 25.69 -16.27 0.13
CA THR A 232 25.63 -14.81 0.09
C THR A 232 27.06 -14.25 0.14
N PRO A 233 27.54 -13.54 -0.91
CA PRO A 233 28.87 -12.91 -0.89
C PRO A 233 28.97 -11.86 0.22
N THR A 234 30.18 -11.65 0.74
CA THR A 234 30.47 -10.68 1.80
C THR A 234 31.31 -9.51 1.28
N LEU A 235 31.06 -8.30 1.81
CA LEU A 235 31.87 -7.12 1.54
C LEU A 235 32.95 -6.98 2.61
N VAL A 236 34.21 -7.01 2.18
CA VAL A 236 35.40 -6.92 3.03
C VAL A 236 36.09 -5.57 2.80
N ALA A 237 36.69 -5.03 3.86
CA ALA A 237 37.43 -3.78 3.78
C ALA A 237 38.57 -3.90 2.76
N LEU A 238 38.74 -2.88 1.92
CA LEU A 238 39.87 -2.80 1.01
C LEU A 238 41.15 -2.79 1.83
N SER A 239 42.00 -3.80 1.63
CA SER A 239 43.37 -3.73 2.12
C SER A 239 44.09 -2.57 1.43
N ASN A 240 44.99 -1.91 2.15
CA ASN A 240 45.74 -0.70 1.73
C ASN A 240 46.60 -0.86 0.44
N GLN A 241 46.38 -1.88 -0.38
CA GLN A 241 47.12 -2.17 -1.61
C GLN A 241 46.43 -1.67 -2.89
N MET A 242 45.25 -1.06 -2.78
CA MET A 242 44.57 -0.37 -3.89
C MET A 242 44.39 1.13 -3.59
N GLU A 243 45.50 1.85 -3.38
CA GLU A 243 45.55 3.30 -3.08
C GLU A 243 45.16 4.23 -4.25
N GLN A 244 44.42 3.74 -5.25
CA GLN A 244 44.00 4.54 -6.41
C GLN A 244 42.49 4.46 -6.65
N CYS A 245 41.73 4.66 -5.58
CA CYS A 245 40.41 5.25 -5.76
C CYS A 245 40.59 6.77 -5.71
N ALA A 246 40.35 7.45 -6.83
CA ALA A 246 40.17 8.90 -6.82
C ALA A 246 39.14 9.22 -5.73
N GLY A 247 39.45 10.18 -4.84
CA GLY A 247 38.54 10.58 -3.77
C GLY A 247 37.15 10.83 -4.33
N HIS A 248 36.12 10.41 -3.59
CA HIS A 248 34.74 10.60 -4.01
C HIS A 248 34.45 12.09 -4.23
N GLU A 249 33.74 12.41 -5.31
CA GLU A 249 33.25 13.77 -5.52
C GLU A 249 32.27 14.09 -4.40
N ALA A 250 32.45 15.22 -3.71
CA ALA A 250 31.57 15.61 -2.61
C ALA A 250 30.15 15.83 -3.15
N VAL A 251 29.21 14.99 -2.70
CA VAL A 251 27.81 15.11 -3.08
C VAL A 251 27.08 15.89 -1.99
N PHE A 252 26.42 16.98 -2.40
CA PHE A 252 25.57 17.77 -1.52
C PHE A 252 24.14 17.26 -1.63
N ILE A 253 23.69 16.51 -0.64
CA ILE A 253 22.31 16.00 -0.60
C ILE A 253 21.46 16.86 0.32
N GLY A 254 20.35 17.36 -0.24
CA GLY A 254 19.37 18.17 0.46
C GLY A 254 18.86 19.32 -0.41
N GLU A 255 17.59 19.67 -0.27
CA GLU A 255 17.07 20.91 -0.84
C GLU A 255 17.14 22.02 0.20
N LEU A 256 18.03 23.01 -0.02
CA LEU A 256 18.01 24.23 0.77
C LEU A 256 16.87 25.12 0.29
N LYS A 257 15.95 25.39 1.22
CA LYS A 257 14.98 26.49 1.10
C LYS A 257 15.61 27.73 1.73
N LEU A 258 15.77 28.78 0.93
CA LEU A 258 16.35 30.05 1.40
C LEU A 258 15.53 30.66 2.54
N SER A 259 14.23 30.38 2.62
CA SER A 259 13.35 30.79 3.73
C SER A 259 13.77 30.18 5.07
N ASP A 260 14.08 28.89 5.05
CA ASP A 260 14.42 28.13 6.25
C ASP A 260 15.84 28.50 6.68
N PHE A 261 16.74 28.69 5.71
CA PHE A 261 18.09 29.17 5.94
C PHE A 261 18.12 30.58 6.55
N LYS A 262 17.23 31.49 6.11
CA LYS A 262 17.08 32.81 6.74
C LYS A 262 16.76 32.69 8.24
N LEU A 263 15.87 31.77 8.64
CA LEU A 263 15.54 31.55 10.05
C LEU A 263 16.75 31.01 10.82
N ALA A 264 17.53 30.10 10.23
CA ALA A 264 18.75 29.58 10.82
C ALA A 264 19.81 30.67 11.04
N LEU A 265 19.97 31.57 10.05
CA LEU A 265 20.88 32.72 10.14
C LEU A 265 20.46 33.72 11.23
N ILE A 266 19.18 34.06 11.32
CA ILE A 266 18.66 34.94 12.38
C ILE A 266 18.90 34.31 13.76
N LYS A 267 18.71 33.01 13.89
CA LYS A 267 18.97 32.26 15.14
C LYS A 267 20.46 32.30 15.51
N ALA A 268 21.36 32.27 14.53
CA ALA A 268 22.80 32.39 14.72
C ALA A 268 23.28 33.84 14.92
N GLY A 269 22.37 34.82 14.93
CA GLY A 269 22.68 36.24 15.14
C GLY A 269 23.12 37.00 13.88
N VAL A 270 22.96 36.39 12.69
CA VAL A 270 23.27 37.02 11.40
C VAL A 270 22.00 37.67 10.84
N GLN A 271 22.06 38.96 10.50
CA GLN A 271 20.95 39.66 9.87
C GLN A 271 20.79 39.18 8.43
N ALA A 272 19.60 38.67 8.07
CA ALA A 272 19.35 38.11 6.74
C ALA A 272 18.09 38.73 6.11
N GLU A 273 18.25 39.36 4.95
CA GLU A 273 17.18 40.02 4.20
C GLU A 273 17.03 39.41 2.79
N PHE A 274 15.79 39.32 2.30
CA PHE A 274 15.53 38.87 0.93
C PHE A 274 15.44 40.08 0.01
N ALA A 275 16.26 40.11 -1.03
CA ALA A 275 16.21 41.13 -2.07
C ALA A 275 16.33 40.47 -3.45
N GLY A 276 15.30 40.60 -4.29
CA GLY A 276 15.35 40.17 -5.69
C GLY A 276 15.63 38.68 -5.92
N GLY A 277 15.21 37.80 -4.99
CA GLY A 277 15.47 36.35 -5.09
C GLY A 277 16.84 35.90 -4.58
N VAL A 278 17.62 36.83 -4.01
CA VAL A 278 18.90 36.58 -3.35
C VAL A 278 18.75 36.83 -1.85
N LEU A 279 19.38 36.00 -1.03
CA LEU A 279 19.42 36.18 0.43
C LEU A 279 20.70 36.94 0.80
N ILE A 280 20.55 38.14 1.36
CA ILE A 280 21.65 39.00 1.75
C ILE A 280 21.87 38.87 3.27
N CYS A 281 23.07 38.47 3.67
CA CYS A 281 23.49 38.32 5.05
C CYS A 281 24.43 39.46 5.46
N ASN A 282 24.13 40.14 6.57
CA ASN A 282 24.88 41.29 7.13
C ASN A 282 25.26 42.35 6.08
N GLY A 283 24.46 42.53 5.04
CA GLY A 283 24.71 43.48 3.94
C GLY A 283 25.96 43.21 3.10
N THR A 284 26.71 42.14 3.38
CA THR A 284 28.06 41.90 2.82
C THR A 284 28.18 40.58 2.06
N ILE A 285 27.28 39.62 2.34
CA ILE A 285 27.28 38.29 1.73
C ILE A 285 25.94 38.09 1.02
N ALA A 286 25.97 37.58 -0.20
CA ALA A 286 24.81 37.31 -1.04
C ALA A 286 24.77 35.81 -1.38
N ILE A 287 23.62 35.17 -1.12
CA ILE A 287 23.39 33.75 -1.42
C ILE A 287 22.31 33.65 -2.48
N LYS A 288 22.68 33.10 -3.63
CA LYS A 288 21.81 32.94 -4.78
C LYS A 288 21.59 31.46 -5.07
N LYS A 289 20.34 31.08 -5.33
CA LYS A 289 19.98 29.76 -5.85
C LYS A 289 19.68 29.89 -7.35
N ASN A 290 20.44 29.21 -8.19
CA ASN A 290 20.20 29.17 -9.64
C ASN A 290 19.05 28.20 -9.98
N GLU A 291 18.45 28.35 -11.16
CA GLU A 291 17.34 27.48 -11.63
C GLU A 291 17.72 25.99 -11.69
N ALA A 292 19.01 25.70 -11.86
CA ALA A 292 19.56 24.34 -11.82
C ALA A 292 19.79 23.79 -10.39
N GLY A 293 19.31 24.47 -9.34
CA GLY A 293 19.44 24.04 -7.94
C GLY A 293 20.81 24.30 -7.30
N LYS A 294 21.81 24.79 -8.05
CA LYS A 294 23.13 25.17 -7.52
C LYS A 294 23.04 26.44 -6.67
N ILE A 295 23.70 26.44 -5.53
CA ILE A 295 23.79 27.59 -4.63
C ILE A 295 25.15 28.25 -4.80
N GLN A 296 25.13 29.57 -5.01
CA GLN A 296 26.30 30.42 -5.11
C GLN A 296 26.31 31.36 -3.90
N ILE A 297 27.46 31.43 -3.23
CA ILE A 297 27.72 32.38 -2.15
C ILE A 297 28.73 33.37 -2.67
N GLU A 298 28.36 34.65 -2.71
CA GLU A 298 29.22 35.76 -3.13
C GLU A 298 29.40 36.70 -1.94
N GLY A 299 30.63 37.12 -1.64
CA GLY A 299 30.89 38.02 -0.51
C GLY A 299 32.37 38.26 -0.27
N ALA A 300 32.67 39.28 0.54
CA ALA A 300 34.02 39.52 1.01
C ALA A 300 34.45 38.42 2.01
N LEU A 301 35.73 38.01 1.97
CA LEU A 301 36.28 37.11 2.98
C LEU A 301 36.27 37.80 4.36
N SER A 302 35.27 37.48 5.17
CA SER A 302 35.10 37.95 6.54
C SER A 302 34.79 36.77 7.47
N HIS A 303 34.83 36.99 8.78
CA HIS A 303 34.43 35.97 9.76
C HIS A 303 32.98 35.51 9.51
N ASP A 304 32.09 36.46 9.22
CA ASP A 304 30.70 36.21 8.85
C ASP A 304 30.58 35.30 7.62
N TYR A 305 31.47 35.42 6.62
CA TYR A 305 31.46 34.56 5.44
C TYR A 305 31.72 33.10 5.81
N TYR A 306 32.70 32.85 6.68
CA TYR A 306 33.01 31.50 7.15
C TYR A 306 31.89 30.93 8.03
N GLN A 307 31.31 31.75 8.90
CA GLN A 307 30.18 31.36 9.75
C GLN A 307 28.94 31.01 8.92
N VAL A 308 28.60 31.83 7.92
CA VAL A 308 27.47 31.57 7.01
C VAL A 308 27.72 30.31 6.17
N ARG A 309 28.97 30.08 5.73
CA ARG A 309 29.34 28.87 4.99
C ARG A 309 29.23 27.61 5.84
N GLU A 310 29.67 27.67 7.10
CA GLU A 310 29.57 26.55 8.05
C GLU A 310 28.10 26.22 8.35
N LEU A 311 27.28 27.23 8.65
CA LEU A 311 25.83 27.05 8.81
C LEU A 311 25.17 26.50 7.56
N LEU A 312 25.64 26.89 6.37
CA LEU A 312 25.13 26.35 5.11
C LEU A 312 25.49 24.87 4.96
N TYR A 313 26.73 24.49 5.26
CA TYR A 313 27.15 23.09 5.24
C TYR A 313 26.43 22.23 6.28
N GLU A 314 26.09 22.75 7.45
CA GLU A 314 25.25 22.04 8.42
C GLU A 314 23.84 21.73 7.90
N GLN A 315 23.32 22.51 6.95
CA GLN A 315 22.02 22.24 6.33
C GLN A 315 22.08 21.18 5.22
N PHE A 316 23.27 20.82 4.75
CA PHE A 316 23.49 19.78 3.75
C PHE A 316 24.01 18.50 4.39
N ALA A 317 23.49 17.36 3.95
CA ALA A 317 24.19 16.11 4.15
C ALA A 317 25.29 16.05 3.08
N ILE A 318 26.52 16.36 3.49
CA ILE A 318 27.71 16.24 2.64
C ILE A 318 28.25 14.83 2.83
N VAL A 319 28.42 14.10 1.72
CA VAL A 319 29.00 12.75 1.69
C VAL A 319 30.07 12.71 0.62
#